data_AF-A0A1H8LHU0-F1
#
_entry.id   AF-A0A1H8LHU0-F1
#
_cell.length_a   1.000
_cell.length_b   1.000
_cell.length_c   1.000
_cell.angle_alpha   90.00
_cell.angle_beta   90.00
_cell.angle_gamma   90.00
#
_symmetry.space_group_name_H-M   'P 1'
#
loop_
_entity.id
_entity.type
_entity.pdbx_description
1 polymer ?
#
loop_
_entity_poly.entity_id
_entity_poly.type
_entity_poly.pdbx_seq_one_letter_code
_entity_poly.pdbx_strand_id
1 'polypeptide(L)'
;MTVKEPRATEEERVAVPVGETGVDREELPLDVRVEFWLETFPWFPAFSAGFGAFVLGYLGLFAVAVVGSLSLPEGSLPIRVGFLFYNAHNVVVTGVTTALPGSIPLTIDYLPQVEHTLLFRLYPVVVITVASALFTVVRVPVRRSMGATLATGMAVGTGYVLIALAGTFAFSLQVENVLYQPSRAATVLYLLSYGLLCGVGGSLCGQAAVSAARRR
;
A
#
# COMPACT_ATOMS: atom_id res chain seq x y z
N MET A 1 -64.36 10.69 26.52
CA MET A 1 -63.67 10.97 25.25
C MET A 1 -62.22 11.25 25.57
N THR A 2 -61.38 10.24 25.44
CA THR A 2 -59.92 10.32 25.62
C THR A 2 -59.31 10.59 24.25
N VAL A 3 -58.78 11.80 24.04
CA VAL A 3 -58.04 12.15 22.83
C VAL A 3 -56.62 11.61 22.99
N LYS A 4 -56.26 10.61 22.18
CA LYS A 4 -54.88 10.14 22.00
C LYS A 4 -54.09 11.21 21.24
N GLU A 5 -53.04 11.72 21.84
CA GLU A 5 -51.97 12.39 21.09
C GLU A 5 -51.18 11.34 20.28
N PRO A 6 -50.88 11.61 19.00
CA PRO A 6 -49.98 10.76 18.23
C PRO A 6 -48.53 11.02 18.68
N ARG A 7 -47.89 9.99 19.26
CA ARG A 7 -46.43 9.97 19.42
C ARG A 7 -45.79 10.01 18.04
N ALA A 8 -45.06 11.09 17.77
CA ALA A 8 -44.25 11.25 16.58
C ALA A 8 -43.29 10.05 16.42
N THR A 9 -43.30 9.50 15.22
CA THR A 9 -42.48 8.40 14.74
C THR A 9 -41.00 8.77 14.65
N GLU A 10 -40.15 7.79 14.92
CA GLU A 10 -38.68 7.82 15.06
C GLU A 10 -37.89 8.21 13.78
N GLU A 11 -38.52 8.74 12.73
CA GLU A 11 -37.87 8.98 11.43
C GLU A 11 -37.37 10.43 11.21
N GLU A 12 -37.59 11.36 12.13
CA GLU A 12 -37.15 12.76 11.97
C GLU A 12 -35.85 13.06 12.74
N ARG A 13 -34.81 12.26 12.49
CA ARG A 13 -33.42 12.61 12.85
C ARG A 13 -32.48 12.45 11.66
N VAL A 14 -32.87 12.98 10.51
CA VAL A 14 -31.96 13.15 9.38
C VAL A 14 -32.10 14.58 8.87
N ALA A 15 -31.21 15.43 9.37
CA ALA A 15 -30.71 16.69 8.80
C ALA A 15 -30.40 17.67 9.93
N VAL A 16 -29.26 17.49 10.62
CA VAL A 16 -28.65 18.64 11.30
C VAL A 16 -27.70 19.28 10.28
N PRO A 17 -27.96 20.53 9.84
CA PRO A 17 -27.10 21.21 8.90
C PRO A 17 -25.73 21.44 9.55
N VAL A 18 -24.70 21.33 8.71
CA VAL A 18 -23.32 21.71 9.04
C VAL A 18 -23.29 23.21 9.31
N GLY A 19 -23.20 23.59 10.57
CA GLY A 19 -22.94 24.96 11.01
C GLY A 19 -23.66 25.31 12.31
N GLU A 20 -22.91 25.82 13.28
CA GLU A 20 -23.40 26.60 14.44
C GLU A 20 -23.80 25.94 15.76
N THR A 21 -23.77 24.62 15.93
CA THR A 21 -23.78 24.04 17.29
C THR A 21 -22.44 23.41 17.61
N GLY A 22 -21.65 24.13 18.41
CA GLY A 22 -20.46 23.63 19.08
C GLY A 22 -20.84 22.57 20.13
N VAL A 23 -21.32 21.42 19.67
CA VAL A 23 -21.23 20.19 20.46
C VAL A 23 -19.75 19.86 20.46
N ASP A 24 -19.09 20.06 21.60
CA ASP A 24 -17.74 19.59 21.80
C ASP A 24 -17.73 18.11 21.43
N ARG A 25 -16.99 17.76 20.37
CA ARG A 25 -16.97 16.42 19.75
C ARG A 25 -16.59 15.29 20.73
N GLU A 26 -16.25 15.63 21.96
CA GLU A 26 -15.98 14.72 23.07
C GLU A 26 -17.26 14.18 23.75
N GLU A 27 -18.43 14.79 23.57
CA GLU A 27 -19.69 14.35 24.20
C GLU A 27 -20.45 13.26 23.42
N LEU A 28 -20.07 13.00 22.16
CA LEU A 28 -20.72 11.96 21.35
C LEU A 28 -20.33 10.54 21.81
N PRO A 29 -21.25 9.55 21.73
CA PRO A 29 -20.93 8.14 21.91
C PRO A 29 -19.75 7.67 21.03
N LEU A 30 -18.95 6.73 21.53
CA LEU A 30 -17.71 6.28 20.88
C LEU A 30 -17.95 5.76 19.45
N ASP A 31 -19.00 4.97 19.28
CA ASP A 31 -19.48 4.43 18.01
C ASP A 31 -19.78 5.55 16.99
N VAL A 32 -20.55 6.57 17.38
CA VAL A 32 -20.87 7.72 16.51
C VAL A 32 -19.61 8.50 16.14
N ARG A 33 -18.66 8.65 17.08
CA ARG A 33 -17.37 9.32 16.79
C ARG A 33 -16.49 8.53 15.82
N VAL A 34 -16.49 7.20 15.95
CA VAL A 34 -15.72 6.33 15.06
C VAL A 34 -16.33 6.33 13.67
N GLU A 35 -17.65 6.21 13.55
CA GLU A 35 -18.37 6.25 12.28
C GLU A 35 -18.16 7.59 11.56
N PHE A 36 -18.40 8.71 12.24
CA PHE A 36 -18.14 10.04 11.69
C PHE A 36 -16.68 10.22 11.27
N TRP A 37 -15.74 9.68 12.04
CA TRP A 37 -14.33 9.73 11.70
C TRP A 37 -13.97 8.86 10.48
N LEU A 38 -14.56 7.67 10.36
CA LEU A 38 -14.40 6.80 9.19
C LEU A 38 -14.93 7.48 7.93
N GLU A 39 -16.08 8.16 8.01
CA GLU A 39 -16.67 8.86 6.87
C GLU A 39 -15.89 10.11 6.46
N THR A 40 -15.31 10.82 7.43
CA THR A 40 -14.59 12.08 7.17
C THR A 40 -13.10 11.91 6.88
N PHE A 41 -12.54 10.72 7.11
CA PHE A 41 -11.14 10.46 6.80
C PHE A 41 -10.91 10.45 5.28
N PRO A 42 -9.83 11.09 4.77
CA PRO A 42 -9.55 11.17 3.34
C PRO A 42 -8.97 9.84 2.80
N TRP A 43 -9.80 8.80 2.78
CA TRP A 43 -9.43 7.46 2.30
C TRP A 43 -8.93 7.49 0.87
N PHE A 44 -9.70 8.07 -0.04
CA PHE A 44 -9.38 8.05 -1.47
C PHE A 44 -8.04 8.75 -1.79
N PRO A 45 -7.74 9.95 -1.26
CA PRO A 45 -6.42 10.55 -1.42
C PRO A 45 -5.29 9.69 -0.82
N ALA A 46 -5.51 9.04 0.33
CA ALA A 46 -4.50 8.19 0.96
C ALA A 46 -4.21 6.93 0.13
N PHE A 47 -5.25 6.27 -0.39
CA PHE A 47 -5.10 5.16 -1.34
C PHE A 47 -4.37 5.61 -2.61
N SER A 48 -4.71 6.77 -3.14
CA SER A 48 -4.09 7.35 -4.35
C SER A 48 -2.62 7.68 -4.13
N ALA A 49 -2.22 8.08 -2.93
CA ALA A 49 -0.81 8.28 -2.59
C ALA A 49 -0.03 6.95 -2.61
N GLY A 50 -0.63 5.85 -2.13
CA GLY A 50 -0.07 4.50 -2.25
C GLY A 50 0.07 4.04 -3.70
N PHE A 51 -0.95 4.28 -4.52
CA PHE A 51 -0.92 4.05 -5.96
C PHE A 51 0.21 4.84 -6.64
N GLY A 52 0.28 6.15 -6.37
CA GLY A 52 1.30 7.03 -6.93
C GLY A 52 2.71 6.60 -6.54
N ALA A 53 2.90 6.18 -5.28
CA ALA A 53 4.15 5.63 -4.79
C ALA A 53 4.58 4.39 -5.60
N PHE A 54 3.64 3.47 -5.87
CA PHE A 54 3.93 2.31 -6.71
C PHE A 54 4.38 2.73 -8.11
N VAL A 55 3.60 3.57 -8.80
CA VAL A 55 3.88 3.95 -10.19
C VAL A 55 5.21 4.69 -10.30
N LEU A 56 5.43 5.69 -9.44
CA LEU A 56 6.67 6.48 -9.44
C LEU A 56 7.88 5.64 -9.04
N GLY A 57 7.74 4.75 -8.06
CA GLY A 57 8.79 3.82 -7.67
C GLY A 57 9.15 2.86 -8.81
N TYR A 58 8.16 2.28 -9.47
CA TYR A 58 8.39 1.40 -10.61
C TYR A 58 9.12 2.12 -11.74
N LEU A 59 8.65 3.32 -12.12
CA LEU A 59 9.29 4.14 -13.16
C LEU A 59 10.70 4.59 -12.77
N GLY A 60 10.92 4.95 -11.51
CA GLY A 60 12.24 5.29 -10.99
C GLY A 60 13.21 4.13 -11.07
N LEU A 61 12.76 2.92 -10.66
CA LEU A 61 13.56 1.71 -10.76
C LEU A 61 13.83 1.32 -12.22
N PHE A 62 12.85 1.49 -13.08
CA PHE A 62 12.98 1.26 -14.52
C PHE A 62 14.02 2.20 -15.13
N ALA A 63 14.00 3.49 -14.79
CA ALA A 63 14.99 4.46 -15.25
C ALA A 63 16.40 4.09 -14.76
N VAL A 64 16.55 3.67 -13.51
CA VAL A 64 17.84 3.18 -12.98
C VAL A 64 18.32 1.94 -13.74
N ALA A 65 17.43 1.01 -14.10
CA ALA A 65 17.79 -0.17 -14.87
C ALA A 65 18.17 0.13 -16.33
N VAL A 66 17.61 1.19 -16.93
CA VAL A 66 17.97 1.63 -18.28
C VAL A 66 19.30 2.38 -18.30
N VAL A 67 19.55 3.21 -17.28
CA VAL A 67 20.75 4.07 -17.21
C VAL A 67 21.95 3.36 -16.58
N GLY A 68 21.69 2.45 -15.63
CA GLY A 68 22.70 1.70 -14.90
C GLY A 68 23.05 0.37 -15.56
N SER A 69 24.22 -0.17 -15.23
CA SER A 69 24.68 -1.49 -15.65
C SER A 69 24.07 -2.59 -14.78
N LEU A 70 22.74 -2.67 -14.73
CA LEU A 70 22.04 -3.76 -14.04
C LEU A 70 22.14 -5.05 -14.87
N SER A 71 22.91 -6.01 -14.40
CA SER A 71 22.97 -7.37 -14.94
C SER A 71 21.69 -8.14 -14.60
N LEU A 72 20.67 -7.97 -15.44
CA LEU A 72 19.41 -8.69 -15.33
C LEU A 72 19.43 -9.94 -16.23
N PRO A 73 18.75 -11.04 -15.82
CA PRO A 73 18.57 -12.23 -16.67
C PRO A 73 18.03 -11.87 -18.05
N GLU A 74 18.24 -12.68 -19.08
CA GLU A 74 17.68 -12.40 -20.41
C GLU A 74 16.14 -12.26 -20.40
N GLY A 75 15.59 -11.40 -21.26
CA GLY A 75 14.14 -11.20 -21.40
C GLY A 75 13.67 -9.75 -21.43
N SER A 76 12.36 -9.54 -21.33
CA SER A 76 11.72 -8.22 -21.36
C SER A 76 12.13 -7.36 -20.15
N LEU A 77 12.74 -6.20 -20.39
CA LEU A 77 13.19 -5.29 -19.33
C LEU A 77 12.06 -4.85 -18.37
N PRO A 78 10.86 -4.45 -18.86
CA PRO A 78 9.73 -4.12 -17.97
C PRO A 78 9.32 -5.25 -17.02
N ILE A 79 9.30 -6.50 -17.50
CA ILE A 79 9.01 -7.68 -16.69
C ILE A 79 10.07 -7.83 -15.61
N ARG A 80 11.35 -7.73 -15.97
CA ARG A 80 12.49 -7.91 -15.04
C ARG A 80 12.52 -6.86 -13.94
N VAL A 81 12.33 -5.58 -14.29
CA VAL A 81 12.20 -4.48 -13.32
C VAL A 81 11.00 -4.70 -12.42
N GLY A 82 9.91 -5.22 -12.98
CA GLY A 82 8.74 -5.61 -12.21
C GLY A 82 9.08 -6.63 -11.13
N PHE A 83 9.68 -7.75 -11.50
CA PHE A 83 10.09 -8.79 -10.55
C PHE A 83 10.93 -8.25 -9.37
N LEU A 84 11.79 -7.26 -9.62
CA LEU A 84 12.53 -6.56 -8.56
C LEU A 84 11.60 -5.70 -7.70
N PHE A 85 10.78 -4.86 -8.31
CA PHE A 85 9.93 -3.90 -7.60
C PHE A 85 8.81 -4.56 -6.77
N TYR A 86 8.26 -5.69 -7.23
CA TYR A 86 7.23 -6.44 -6.49
C TYR A 86 7.82 -7.28 -5.36
N ASN A 87 9.14 -7.23 -5.14
CA ASN A 87 9.83 -8.12 -4.21
C ASN A 87 9.57 -9.60 -4.51
N ALA A 88 9.39 -9.97 -5.78
CA ALA A 88 9.18 -11.37 -6.19
C ALA A 88 10.34 -12.27 -5.77
N HIS A 89 11.50 -11.67 -5.46
CA HIS A 89 12.67 -12.34 -4.94
C HIS A 89 12.60 -12.74 -3.45
N ASN A 90 11.62 -12.23 -2.70
CA ASN A 90 11.41 -12.59 -1.30
C ASN A 90 10.37 -13.71 -1.14
N VAL A 91 9.84 -14.22 -2.25
CA VAL A 91 8.89 -15.33 -2.28
C VAL A 91 9.42 -16.43 -3.21
N VAL A 92 8.97 -17.65 -2.95
CA VAL A 92 9.36 -18.79 -3.79
C VAL A 92 8.87 -18.55 -5.22
N VAL A 93 9.80 -18.57 -6.18
CA VAL A 93 9.49 -18.55 -7.61
C VAL A 93 9.46 -20.00 -8.09
N THR A 94 8.36 -20.39 -8.74
CA THR A 94 8.21 -21.72 -9.35
C THR A 94 8.31 -21.60 -10.86
N GLY A 95 9.17 -22.40 -11.47
CA GLY A 95 9.22 -22.58 -12.91
C GLY A 95 8.27 -23.70 -13.35
N VAL A 96 7.36 -23.42 -14.27
CA VAL A 96 6.54 -24.42 -14.94
C VAL A 96 7.13 -24.65 -16.32
N THR A 97 7.68 -25.84 -16.55
CA THR A 97 8.17 -26.23 -17.88
C THR A 97 7.01 -26.55 -18.81
N THR A 98 7.14 -26.15 -20.07
CA THR A 98 6.25 -26.58 -21.17
C THR A 98 6.79 -27.82 -21.89
N ALA A 99 7.98 -28.30 -21.52
CA ALA A 99 8.59 -29.52 -22.07
C ALA A 99 8.04 -30.79 -21.40
N LEU A 100 7.98 -31.90 -22.17
CA LEU A 100 7.57 -33.23 -21.70
C LEU A 100 8.37 -33.69 -20.45
N PRO A 101 7.81 -34.59 -19.60
CA PRO A 101 8.17 -34.81 -18.19
C PRO A 101 9.50 -35.54 -17.93
N GLY A 102 10.51 -35.34 -18.78
CA GLY A 102 11.86 -35.82 -18.53
C GLY A 102 12.62 -34.86 -17.63
N SER A 103 12.61 -35.11 -16.33
CA SER A 103 13.39 -34.42 -15.28
C SER A 103 13.18 -32.90 -15.21
N ILE A 104 12.38 -32.46 -14.24
CA ILE A 104 12.24 -31.05 -13.87
C ILE A 104 13.29 -30.76 -12.79
N PRO A 105 14.44 -30.13 -13.10
CA PRO A 105 15.21 -29.51 -12.03
C PRO A 105 14.38 -28.36 -11.47
N LEU A 106 13.96 -28.48 -10.21
CA LEU A 106 13.38 -27.38 -9.45
C LEU A 106 14.45 -26.29 -9.39
N THR A 107 14.41 -25.34 -10.32
CA THR A 107 15.48 -24.36 -10.46
C THR A 107 15.21 -23.24 -9.48
N ILE A 108 15.98 -23.22 -8.38
CA ILE A 108 15.79 -22.30 -7.24
C ILE A 108 16.44 -20.92 -7.50
N ASP A 109 17.28 -20.77 -8.54
CA ASP A 109 18.05 -19.55 -8.77
C ASP A 109 17.82 -18.95 -10.17
N TYR A 110 16.70 -18.21 -10.33
CA TYR A 110 16.53 -17.20 -11.40
C TYR A 110 16.31 -15.81 -10.82
N LEU A 111 16.86 -15.59 -9.64
CA LEU A 111 16.96 -14.25 -9.07
C LEU A 111 18.02 -13.49 -9.85
N PRO A 112 17.77 -12.22 -10.23
CA PRO A 112 18.84 -11.32 -10.64
C PRO A 112 19.90 -11.36 -9.53
N GLN A 113 21.09 -11.88 -9.84
CA GLN A 113 22.24 -11.80 -8.94
C GLN A 113 22.75 -10.36 -8.98
N VAL A 114 21.99 -9.46 -8.37
CA VAL A 114 22.37 -8.06 -8.32
C VAL A 114 23.40 -7.89 -7.23
N GLU A 115 24.56 -7.31 -7.56
CA GLU A 115 25.62 -6.98 -6.60
C GLU A 115 25.12 -6.10 -5.44
N HIS A 116 23.98 -5.43 -5.60
CA HIS A 116 23.33 -4.59 -4.60
C HIS A 116 22.00 -5.16 -4.09
N THR A 117 21.97 -6.45 -3.72
CA THR A 117 20.77 -7.13 -3.17
C THR A 117 20.01 -6.31 -2.12
N LEU A 118 20.69 -5.58 -1.23
CA LEU A 118 20.05 -4.75 -0.22
C LEU A 118 19.34 -3.52 -0.80
N LEU A 119 19.92 -2.85 -1.80
CA LEU A 119 19.33 -1.64 -2.40
C LEU A 119 17.99 -1.98 -3.05
N PHE A 120 17.94 -3.06 -3.82
CA PHE A 120 16.72 -3.49 -4.51
C PHE A 120 15.66 -4.06 -3.57
N ARG A 121 16.07 -4.70 -2.46
CA ARG A 121 15.15 -5.15 -1.38
C ARG A 121 14.53 -3.99 -0.62
N LEU A 122 15.31 -2.94 -0.37
CA LEU A 122 14.88 -1.78 0.41
C LEU A 122 14.20 -0.71 -0.43
N TYR A 123 14.36 -0.72 -1.76
CA TYR A 123 13.79 0.31 -2.62
C TYR A 123 12.27 0.46 -2.43
N PRO A 124 11.45 -0.60 -2.46
CA PRO A 124 10.02 -0.44 -2.24
C PRO A 124 9.69 -0.02 -0.79
N VAL A 125 10.55 -0.33 0.19
CA VAL A 125 10.39 0.09 1.60
C VAL A 125 10.46 1.60 1.62
N VAL A 126 11.55 2.15 1.07
CA VAL A 126 11.83 3.57 1.06
C VAL A 126 10.71 4.32 0.35
N VAL A 127 10.29 3.83 -0.81
CA VAL A 127 9.23 4.48 -1.61
C VAL A 127 7.91 4.56 -0.83
N ILE A 128 7.44 3.44 -0.26
CA ILE A 128 6.16 3.41 0.49
C ILE A 128 6.27 4.23 1.78
N THR A 129 7.37 4.09 2.52
CA THR A 129 7.60 4.81 3.78
C THR A 129 7.68 6.31 3.56
N VAL A 130 8.40 6.77 2.53
CA VAL A 130 8.48 8.20 2.18
C VAL A 130 7.12 8.71 1.72
N ALA A 131 6.42 7.99 0.84
CA ALA A 131 5.09 8.41 0.39
C ALA A 131 4.09 8.53 1.55
N SER A 132 4.08 7.57 2.46
CA SER A 132 3.22 7.60 3.64
C SER A 132 3.60 8.73 4.60
N ALA A 133 4.90 8.97 4.81
CA ALA A 133 5.39 10.08 5.63
C ALA A 133 4.97 11.43 5.04
N LEU A 134 5.21 11.64 3.74
CA LEU A 134 4.85 12.86 3.03
C LEU A 134 3.35 13.08 3.06
N PHE A 135 2.54 12.06 2.77
CA PHE A 135 1.09 12.17 2.82
C PHE A 135 0.61 12.52 4.24
N THR A 136 1.21 11.92 5.27
CA THR A 136 0.90 12.25 6.67
C THR A 136 1.22 13.70 7.02
N VAL A 137 2.27 14.26 6.44
CA VAL A 137 2.67 15.67 6.64
C VAL A 137 1.67 16.63 5.98
N VAL A 138 1.19 16.31 4.78
CA VAL A 138 0.41 17.25 3.95
C VAL A 138 -1.12 17.09 4.03
N ARG A 139 -1.61 16.00 4.61
CA ARG A 139 -3.06 15.70 4.66
C ARG A 139 -3.88 16.75 5.43
N VAL A 140 -5.12 16.95 4.96
CA VAL A 140 -6.17 17.77 5.59
C VAL A 140 -7.41 16.88 5.69
N PRO A 141 -8.14 16.80 6.83
CA PRO A 141 -8.00 17.56 8.07
C PRO A 141 -6.82 17.12 8.97
N VAL A 142 -6.22 18.09 9.67
CA VAL A 142 -5.01 17.95 10.51
C VAL A 142 -5.31 17.30 11.89
N ARG A 143 -6.27 16.37 11.99
CA ARG A 143 -6.49 15.65 13.26
C ARG A 143 -5.29 14.75 13.53
N ARG A 144 -4.41 15.22 14.41
CA ARG A 144 -3.19 14.56 14.86
C ARG A 144 -3.52 13.57 15.98
N SER A 145 -4.17 12.47 15.62
CA SER A 145 -4.36 11.34 16.53
C SER A 145 -3.55 10.13 16.07
N MET A 146 -3.27 9.23 17.01
CA MET A 146 -2.65 7.93 16.69
C MET A 146 -3.52 7.16 15.68
N GLY A 147 -4.85 7.14 15.88
CA GLY A 147 -5.79 6.50 14.95
C GLY A 147 -5.73 7.07 13.54
N ALA A 148 -5.65 8.40 13.39
CA ALA A 148 -5.47 9.04 12.08
C ALA A 148 -4.15 8.65 11.42
N THR A 149 -3.07 8.56 12.19
CA THR A 149 -1.75 8.17 11.69
C THR A 149 -1.79 6.72 11.19
N LEU A 150 -2.28 5.80 12.01
CA LEU A 150 -2.42 4.39 11.65
C LEU A 150 -3.31 4.19 10.42
N ALA A 151 -4.47 4.85 10.34
CA ALA A 151 -5.33 4.75 9.14
C ALA A 151 -4.69 5.32 7.88
N THR A 152 -3.84 6.33 8.00
CA THR A 152 -3.06 6.81 6.85
C THR A 152 -2.08 5.76 6.38
N GLY A 153 -1.31 5.20 7.31
CA GLY A 153 -0.37 4.14 6.98
C GLY A 153 -1.04 2.92 6.37
N MET A 154 -2.19 2.52 6.91
CA MET A 154 -3.00 1.43 6.35
C MET A 154 -3.52 1.77 4.95
N ALA A 155 -4.15 2.94 4.76
CA ALA A 155 -4.71 3.31 3.46
C ALA A 155 -3.63 3.44 2.36
N VAL A 156 -2.50 4.09 2.65
CA VAL A 156 -1.36 4.20 1.73
C VAL A 156 -0.78 2.81 1.43
N GLY A 157 -0.55 2.00 2.48
CA GLY A 157 -0.05 0.64 2.34
C GLY A 157 -0.97 -0.24 1.48
N THR A 158 -2.28 -0.20 1.74
CA THR A 158 -3.27 -0.93 0.96
C THR A 158 -3.33 -0.46 -0.49
N GLY A 159 -3.28 0.85 -0.76
CA GLY A 159 -3.25 1.39 -2.11
C GLY A 159 -2.06 0.87 -2.92
N TYR A 160 -0.89 0.81 -2.29
CA TYR A 160 0.30 0.18 -2.88
C TYR A 160 0.08 -1.33 -3.12
N VAL A 161 -0.42 -2.06 -2.13
CA VAL A 161 -0.60 -3.51 -2.21
C VAL A 161 -1.56 -3.91 -3.33
N LEU A 162 -2.68 -3.21 -3.49
CA LEU A 162 -3.66 -3.53 -4.53
C LEU A 162 -3.05 -3.47 -5.93
N ILE A 163 -2.19 -2.49 -6.20
CA ILE A 163 -1.50 -2.37 -7.48
C ILE A 163 -0.36 -3.38 -7.60
N ALA A 164 0.41 -3.59 -6.53
CA ALA A 164 1.47 -4.57 -6.52
C ALA A 164 0.94 -5.99 -6.77
N LEU A 165 -0.24 -6.32 -6.23
CA LEU A 165 -0.96 -7.54 -6.55
C LEU A 165 -1.30 -7.62 -8.03
N ALA A 166 -1.94 -6.60 -8.60
CA ALA A 166 -2.24 -6.57 -10.03
C ALA A 166 -0.99 -6.77 -10.91
N GLY A 167 0.13 -6.13 -10.55
CA GLY A 167 1.42 -6.33 -11.22
C GLY A 167 1.93 -7.77 -11.10
N THR A 168 1.87 -8.37 -9.90
CA THR A 168 2.34 -9.74 -9.65
C THR A 168 1.70 -10.76 -10.60
N PHE A 169 0.42 -10.59 -10.96
CA PHE A 169 -0.27 -11.48 -11.90
C PHE A 169 0.00 -11.18 -13.37
N ALA A 170 0.43 -9.96 -13.71
CA ALA A 170 0.65 -9.52 -15.09
C ALA A 170 2.04 -9.88 -15.63
N PHE A 171 3.04 -10.05 -14.76
CA PHE A 171 4.43 -10.25 -15.17
C PHE A 171 4.88 -11.68 -14.87
N SER A 172 4.80 -12.55 -15.88
CA SER A 172 5.47 -13.86 -15.88
C SER A 172 6.70 -13.79 -16.77
N LEU A 173 7.80 -14.42 -16.37
CA LEU A 173 9.03 -14.43 -17.17
C LEU A 173 9.14 -15.77 -17.90
N GLN A 174 9.09 -15.73 -19.23
CA GLN A 174 9.40 -16.89 -20.05
C GLN A 174 10.89 -16.87 -20.37
N VAL A 175 11.63 -17.89 -19.95
CA VAL A 175 13.02 -18.11 -20.35
C VAL A 175 13.09 -19.50 -20.99
N GLU A 176 13.43 -19.53 -22.28
CA GLU A 176 13.38 -20.75 -23.10
C GLU A 176 12.01 -21.47 -22.99
N ASN A 177 12.00 -22.71 -22.49
CA ASN A 177 10.80 -23.55 -22.35
C ASN A 177 10.16 -23.48 -20.95
N VAL A 178 10.65 -22.61 -20.06
CA VAL A 178 10.21 -22.51 -18.67
C VAL A 178 9.53 -21.16 -18.40
N LEU A 179 8.32 -21.23 -17.86
CA LEU A 179 7.54 -20.10 -17.39
C LEU A 179 7.78 -19.90 -15.89
N TYR A 180 8.46 -18.82 -15.52
CA TYR A 180 8.70 -18.47 -14.13
C TYR A 180 7.58 -17.59 -13.59
N GLN A 181 6.98 -18.03 -12.48
CA GLN A 181 5.93 -17.31 -11.77
C GLN A 181 6.22 -17.29 -10.26
N PRO A 182 6.08 -16.14 -9.59
CA PRO A 182 6.15 -16.09 -8.13
C PRO A 182 4.94 -16.79 -7.50
N SER A 183 5.16 -17.42 -6.34
CA SER A 183 4.08 -17.99 -5.55
C SER A 183 3.05 -16.90 -5.21
N ARG A 184 1.84 -17.05 -5.76
CA ARG A 184 0.76 -16.06 -5.63
C ARG A 184 0.36 -15.84 -4.17
N ALA A 185 0.19 -16.94 -3.42
CA ALA A 185 -0.18 -16.88 -2.00
C ALA A 185 0.91 -16.23 -1.15
N ALA A 186 2.17 -16.63 -1.35
CA ALA A 186 3.30 -16.02 -0.63
C ALA A 186 3.45 -14.54 -1.00
N THR A 187 3.24 -14.16 -2.26
CA THR A 187 3.32 -12.76 -2.71
C THR A 187 2.23 -11.91 -2.06
N VAL A 188 0.99 -12.42 -1.98
CA VAL A 188 -0.11 -11.73 -1.30
C VAL A 188 0.22 -11.49 0.17
N LEU A 189 0.64 -12.54 0.89
CA LEU A 189 0.96 -12.44 2.32
C LEU A 189 2.14 -11.49 2.56
N TYR A 190 3.18 -11.59 1.72
CA TYR A 190 4.35 -10.73 1.81
C TYR A 190 3.98 -9.27 1.55
N LEU A 191 3.30 -8.98 0.44
CA LEU A 191 2.90 -7.62 0.09
C LEU A 191 1.98 -7.01 1.14
N LEU A 192 1.00 -7.76 1.67
CA LEU A 192 0.13 -7.29 2.75
C LEU A 192 0.94 -6.91 3.99
N SER A 193 1.76 -7.84 4.49
CA SER A 193 2.56 -7.62 5.70
C SER A 193 3.53 -6.44 5.50
N TYR A 194 4.22 -6.44 4.37
CA TYR A 194 5.21 -5.45 4.02
C TYR A 194 4.62 -4.06 3.78
N GLY A 195 3.60 -3.96 2.93
CA GLY A 195 2.96 -2.70 2.57
C GLY A 195 2.30 -2.04 3.77
N LEU A 196 1.67 -2.82 4.64
CA LEU A 196 1.10 -2.31 5.89
C LEU A 196 2.20 -1.83 6.86
N LEU A 197 3.27 -2.60 7.07
CA LEU A 197 4.37 -2.19 7.94
C LEU A 197 5.07 -0.93 7.44
N CYS A 198 5.36 -0.84 6.14
CA CYS A 198 6.03 0.32 5.55
C CYS A 198 5.12 1.56 5.53
N GLY A 199 3.83 1.36 5.23
CA GLY A 199 2.83 2.42 5.28
C GLY A 199 2.65 2.97 6.69
N VAL A 200 2.42 2.10 7.68
CA VAL A 200 2.31 2.50 9.09
C VAL A 200 3.59 3.14 9.59
N GLY A 201 4.75 2.52 9.36
CA GLY A 201 6.05 3.07 9.75
C GLY A 201 6.29 4.46 9.18
N GLY A 202 6.03 4.65 7.88
CA GLY A 202 6.14 5.97 7.24
C GLY A 202 5.21 7.01 7.86
N SER A 203 3.97 6.65 8.13
CA SER A 203 3.01 7.58 8.75
C SER A 203 3.46 8.01 10.16
N LEU A 204 4.01 7.09 10.95
CA LEU A 204 4.56 7.39 12.27
C LEU A 204 5.77 8.34 12.17
N CYS A 205 6.67 8.11 11.21
CA CYS A 205 7.79 9.00 10.94
C CYS A 205 7.32 10.41 10.54
N GLY A 206 6.33 10.51 9.64
CA GLY A 206 5.76 11.79 9.24
C GLY A 206 5.13 12.54 10.41
N GLN A 207 4.38 11.82 11.25
CA GLN A 207 3.78 12.38 12.47
C GLN A 207 4.84 12.86 13.48
N ALA A 208 5.95 12.13 13.64
CA ALA A 208 7.07 12.52 14.48
C ALA A 208 7.76 13.79 13.96
N ALA A 209 8.03 13.88 12.65
CA ALA A 209 8.63 15.06 12.01
C ALA A 209 7.78 16.31 12.21
N VAL A 210 6.47 16.18 11.99
CA VAL A 210 5.48 17.24 12.20
C VAL A 210 5.39 17.69 13.66
N SER A 211 5.57 16.75 14.60
CA SER A 211 5.58 17.04 16.04
C SER A 211 6.86 17.76 16.46
N ALA A 212 8.00 17.40 15.89
CA ALA A 212 9.29 18.04 16.14
C ALA A 212 9.36 19.47 15.60
N ALA A 213 8.83 19.71 14.39
CA ALA A 213 8.84 21.02 13.74
C ALA A 213 8.06 22.10 14.52
N ARG A 214 7.06 21.72 15.33
CA ARG A 214 6.27 22.66 16.15
C ARG A 214 6.86 22.97 17.52
N ARG A 215 7.89 22.23 17.96
CA ARG A 215 8.58 22.48 19.24
C ARG A 215 9.73 23.48 19.10
N ARG A 216 10.02 23.93 17.87
CA ARG A 216 10.98 24.97 17.53
C ARG A 216 10.25 26.26 17.26
#